data_AF-A0A0A9YPU3-F1
#
_entry.id   AF-A0A0A9YPU3-F1
#
_cell.length_a   1.000
_cell.length_b   1.000
_cell.length_c   1.000
_cell.angle_alpha   90.00
_cell.angle_beta   90.00
_cell.angle_gamma   90.00
#
_symmetry.space_group_name_H-M   'P 1'
#
loop_
_entity.id
_entity.type
_entity.pdbx_description
1 polymer ?
#
loop_
_entity_poly.entity_id
_entity_poly.type
_entity_poly.pdbx_seq_one_letter_code
_entity_poly.pdbx_strand_id
1 'polypeptide(L)'
;MYSICKLTHPATGIEHSLTCYFFNRSEKSLVVAGANVIRVFRFMPDIDANKRHAYSDRSPPKMRLECVASYNLFGNIMSMQCVSFIGSTRDSLLLSFRDAKLSIVEYDLDTNS
;
A
#
# COMPACT_ATOMS: atom_id res chain seq x y z
N MET A 1 -7.95 -31.47 23.95
CA MET A 1 -8.72 -30.22 24.11
C MET A 1 -8.50 -29.39 22.85
N TYR A 2 -9.56 -28.93 22.19
CA TYR A 2 -9.46 -28.14 20.95
C TYR A 2 -9.88 -26.69 21.23
N SER A 3 -9.24 -25.73 20.57
CA SER A 3 -9.55 -24.30 20.68
C SER A 3 -9.55 -23.65 19.30
N ILE A 4 -10.27 -22.53 19.19
CA ILE A 4 -10.36 -21.71 17.98
C ILE A 4 -9.86 -20.31 18.32
N CYS A 5 -8.99 -19.75 17.47
CA CYS A 5 -8.52 -18.37 17.59
C CYS A 5 -9.24 -17.48 16.57
N LYS A 6 -9.67 -16.28 17.00
CA LYS A 6 -10.29 -15.28 16.13
C LYS A 6 -9.67 -13.92 16.40
N LEU A 7 -9.29 -13.20 15.34
CA LEU A 7 -8.82 -11.83 15.41
C LEU A 7 -10.01 -10.87 15.40
N THR A 8 -10.15 -10.02 16.42
CA THR A 8 -11.26 -9.06 16.52
C THR A 8 -10.93 -7.72 15.87
N HIS A 9 -9.68 -7.27 15.94
CA HIS A 9 -9.20 -6.03 15.34
C HIS A 9 -7.90 -6.27 14.57
N PRO A 10 -7.79 -5.76 13.33
CA PRO A 10 -6.55 -5.86 12.57
C PRO A 10 -5.46 -4.96 13.17
N ALA A 11 -4.20 -5.28 12.85
CA ALA A 11 -3.09 -4.43 13.24
C ALA A 11 -3.25 -3.01 12.67
N THR A 12 -2.93 -2.02 13.49
CA THR A 12 -3.01 -0.59 13.14
C THR A 12 -1.64 0.08 13.06
N GLY A 13 -0.62 -0.51 13.70
CA GLY A 13 0.75 -0.02 13.63
C GLY A 13 1.32 -0.11 12.23
N ILE A 14 2.15 0.87 11.86
CA ILE A 14 2.87 0.91 10.59
C ILE A 14 4.35 0.79 10.90
N GLU A 15 5.02 -0.15 10.24
CA GLU A 15 6.45 -0.43 10.43
C GLU A 15 7.25 -0.08 9.17
N HIS A 16 6.62 -0.21 7.99
CA HIS A 16 7.23 0.06 6.71
C HIS A 16 6.31 0.89 5.83
N SER A 17 6.88 1.82 5.07
CA SER A 17 6.15 2.64 4.10
C SER A 17 7.01 2.91 2.88
N LEU A 18 6.43 2.78 1.68
CA LEU A 18 7.10 3.08 0.43
C LEU A 18 6.13 3.67 -0.59
N THR A 19 6.69 4.39 -1.56
CA THR A 19 5.93 4.97 -2.66
C THR A 19 6.33 4.27 -3.95
N CYS A 20 5.37 3.64 -4.62
CA CYS A 20 5.61 2.87 -5.85
C CYS A 20 4.42 2.88 -6.80
N TYR A 21 4.64 2.42 -8.03
CA TYR A 21 3.62 2.25 -9.06
C TYR A 21 2.89 0.92 -8.87
N PHE A 22 2.10 0.81 -7.79
CA PHE A 22 1.50 -0.46 -7.36
C PHE A 22 0.42 -0.97 -8.35
N PHE A 23 -0.53 -0.12 -8.74
CA PHE A 23 -1.62 -0.52 -9.64
C PHE A 23 -1.26 -0.39 -11.12
N ASN A 24 -0.58 0.71 -11.46
CA ASN A 24 -0.23 1.07 -12.83
C ASN A 24 0.98 2.02 -12.83
N ARG A 25 1.58 2.26 -13.99
CA ARG A 25 2.73 3.17 -14.17
C ARG A 25 2.36 4.66 -14.20
N SER A 26 1.08 4.99 -14.20
CA SER A 26 0.60 6.37 -14.35
C SER A 26 0.55 7.11 -13.01
N GLU A 27 0.09 6.45 -11.95
CA GLU A 27 -0.05 7.05 -10.63
C GLU A 27 0.78 6.31 -9.56
N LYS A 28 1.41 7.10 -8.68
CA LYS A 28 2.12 6.55 -7.52
C LYS A 28 1.14 6.32 -6.39
N SER A 29 1.29 5.19 -5.72
CA SER A 29 0.54 4.84 -4.51
C SER A 29 1.48 4.78 -3.31
N LEU A 30 0.94 5.08 -2.13
CA LEU A 30 1.62 4.89 -0.86
C LEU A 30 1.27 3.49 -0.34
N VAL A 31 2.23 2.58 -0.34
CA VAL A 31 2.08 1.24 0.24
C VAL A 31 2.66 1.26 1.64
N VAL A 32 1.85 0.87 2.62
CA VAL A 32 2.27 0.72 4.01
C VAL A 32 2.08 -0.71 4.47
N ALA A 33 2.97 -1.17 5.34
CA ALA A 33 2.92 -2.48 5.94
C ALA A 33 3.17 -2.38 7.45
N GLY A 34 2.49 -3.25 8.19
CA GLY A 34 2.73 -3.42 9.62
C GLY A 34 2.19 -4.76 10.09
N ALA A 35 2.97 -5.45 10.93
CA ALA A 35 2.72 -6.83 11.33
C ALA A 35 2.43 -7.70 10.09
N ASN A 36 1.19 -8.15 9.92
CA ASN A 36 0.77 -9.03 8.83
C ASN A 36 -0.20 -8.35 7.85
N VAL A 37 -0.28 -7.02 7.84
CA VAL A 37 -1.23 -6.27 7.01
C VAL A 37 -0.48 -5.34 6.07
N ILE A 38 -0.88 -5.34 4.79
CA ILE A 38 -0.45 -4.35 3.79
C ILE A 38 -1.67 -3.50 3.42
N ARG A 39 -1.49 -2.18 3.37
CA ARG A 39 -2.51 -1.24 2.90
C ARG A 39 -1.92 -0.37 1.81
N VAL A 40 -2.72 -0.12 0.78
CA VAL A 40 -2.34 0.76 -0.33
C VAL A 40 -3.23 1.98 -0.30
N PHE A 41 -2.60 3.14 -0.29
CA PHE A 41 -3.25 4.43 -0.22
C PHE A 41 -3.02 5.23 -1.49
N ARG A 42 -4.06 5.95 -1.91
CA ARG A 42 -4.01 6.94 -2.99
C ARG A 42 -4.15 8.33 -2.40
N PHE A 43 -3.43 9.28 -3.00
CA PHE A 43 -3.52 10.69 -2.63
C PHE A 43 -4.71 11.34 -3.32
N MET A 44 -5.65 11.87 -2.56
CA MET A 44 -6.81 12.59 -3.08
C MET A 44 -6.76 14.06 -2.66
N PRO A 45 -6.79 15.02 -3.60
CA PRO A 45 -6.84 16.43 -3.25
C PRO A 45 -8.23 16.76 -2.70
N ASP A 46 -8.26 17.41 -1.53
CA ASP A 46 -9.46 17.91 -0.87
C ASP A 46 -9.80 19.28 -1.46
N ILE A 47 -10.39 19.26 -2.67
CA ILE A 47 -10.72 20.47 -3.42
C ILE A 47 -12.15 20.90 -3.04
N ASP A 48 -12.26 21.99 -2.28
CA ASP A 48 -13.51 22.72 -2.12
C ASP A 48 -13.89 23.33 -3.48
N ALA A 49 -14.93 22.83 -4.15
CA ALA A 49 -15.38 23.33 -5.46
C ALA A 49 -15.70 24.84 -5.47
N ASN A 50 -15.93 25.44 -4.29
CA ASN A 50 -16.25 26.86 -4.11
C ASN A 50 -15.02 27.77 -3.96
N LYS A 51 -13.81 27.23 -3.80
CA LYS A 51 -12.58 28.03 -3.65
C LYS A 51 -11.69 27.81 -4.86
N ARG A 52 -11.82 28.67 -5.87
CA ARG A 52 -10.90 28.74 -7.02
C ARG A 52 -9.55 29.37 -6.64
N HIS A 53 -8.88 28.84 -5.61
CA HIS A 53 -7.49 29.17 -5.40
C HIS A 53 -6.68 28.44 -6.47
N ALA A 54 -5.93 29.19 -7.27
CA ALA A 54 -4.94 28.62 -8.17
C ALA A 54 -3.89 27.92 -7.30
N TYR A 55 -4.00 26.60 -7.14
CA TYR A 55 -2.99 25.80 -6.46
C TYR A 55 -1.67 26.02 -7.19
N SER A 56 -0.64 26.40 -6.43
CA SER A 56 0.72 26.56 -6.93
C SER A 56 1.64 25.66 -6.11
N ASP A 57 2.86 25.42 -6.58
CA ASP A 57 3.85 24.63 -5.85
C ASP A 57 4.13 25.16 -4.43
N ARG A 58 3.88 26.45 -4.20
CA ARG A 58 4.06 27.10 -2.88
C ARG A 58 2.84 26.96 -1.96
N SER A 59 1.69 26.54 -2.48
CA SER A 59 0.45 26.33 -1.72
C SER A 59 -0.29 25.11 -2.30
N PRO A 60 0.18 23.89 -2.01
CA PRO A 60 -0.46 22.68 -2.48
C PRO A 60 -1.85 22.51 -1.86
N PRO A 61 -2.79 21.85 -2.55
CA PRO A 61 -4.08 21.53 -1.98
C PRO A 61 -3.90 20.65 -0.73
N LYS A 62 -4.82 20.80 0.22
CA LYS A 62 -4.95 19.84 1.32
C LYS A 62 -5.19 18.46 0.69
N MET A 63 -4.41 17.46 1.08
CA MET A 63 -4.55 16.10 0.56
C MET A 63 -5.10 15.18 1.65
N ARG A 64 -5.99 14.27 1.27
CA ARG A 64 -6.43 13.14 2.08
C ARG A 64 -5.83 11.85 1.50
N LEU A 65 -5.60 10.88 2.37
CA LEU A 65 -5.21 9.53 1.97
C LEU A 65 -6.45 8.64 1.94
N GLU A 66 -6.69 7.99 0.80
CA GLU A 66 -7.77 7.03 0.63
C GLU A 66 -7.18 5.62 0.56
N CYS A 67 -7.64 4.72 1.42
CA CYS A 67 -7.22 3.31 1.40
C CYS A 67 -7.94 2.60 0.26
N VAL A 68 -7.22 2.28 -0.80
CA VAL A 68 -7.78 1.66 -2.02
C VAL A 68 -7.64 0.13 -2.03
N ALA A 69 -6.70 -0.43 -1.26
CA ALA A 69 -6.58 -1.87 -1.07
C ALA A 69 -6.02 -2.23 0.31
N SER A 70 -6.41 -3.39 0.84
CA SER A 70 -5.89 -3.95 2.08
C SER A 70 -5.74 -5.47 1.96
N TYR A 71 -4.57 -5.99 2.32
CA TYR A 71 -4.22 -7.40 2.23
C TYR A 71 -3.75 -7.92 3.59
N ASN A 72 -4.26 -9.08 4.00
CA ASN A 72 -3.81 -9.79 5.19
C ASN A 72 -2.95 -10.97 4.80
N LEU A 73 -1.78 -11.08 5.41
CA LEU A 73 -0.83 -12.15 5.21
C LEU A 73 -0.82 -13.09 6.42
N PHE A 74 -0.34 -14.31 6.21
CA PHE A 74 -0.15 -15.32 7.27
C PHE A 74 1.29 -15.31 7.80
N GLY A 75 1.90 -14.13 7.90
CA GLY A 75 3.24 -13.94 8.41
C GLY A 75 3.54 -12.47 8.64
N ASN A 76 4.38 -12.20 9.63
CA ASN A 76 4.81 -10.83 9.93
C ASN A 76 5.88 -10.39 8.94
N ILE A 77 5.66 -9.23 8.35
CA ILE A 77 6.58 -8.56 7.43
C ILE A 77 7.72 -8.00 8.27
N MET A 78 8.95 -8.36 7.92
CA MET A 78 10.16 -7.91 8.61
C MET A 78 10.87 -6.77 7.87
N SER A 79 10.68 -6.71 6.55
CA SER A 79 11.16 -5.66 5.65
C SER A 79 10.38 -5.72 4.35
N MET A 80 10.21 -4.57 3.71
CA MET A 80 9.45 -4.37 2.49
C MET A 80 10.19 -3.39 1.57
N GLN A 81 10.39 -3.77 0.31
CA GLN A 81 11.01 -2.95 -0.72
C GLN A 81 10.22 -3.02 -2.03
N CYS A 82 10.38 -2.02 -2.89
CA CYS A 82 9.80 -1.99 -4.23
C CYS A 82 10.87 -2.29 -5.29
N VAL A 83 10.51 -3.07 -6.31
CA VAL A 83 11.37 -3.39 -7.47
C VAL A 83 10.59 -3.18 -8.76
N SER A 84 11.17 -2.45 -9.71
CA SER A 84 10.63 -2.31 -11.07
C SER A 84 11.36 -3.29 -12.01
N PHE A 85 10.61 -4.23 -12.59
CA PHE A 85 11.16 -5.12 -13.62
C PHE A 85 11.14 -4.46 -15.00
N ILE A 86 12.11 -4.83 -15.85
CA ILE A 86 12.20 -4.34 -17.23
C ILE A 86 10.96 -4.83 -18.00
N GLY A 87 10.21 -3.90 -18.59
CA GLY A 87 9.01 -4.21 -19.37
C GLY A 87 7.73 -4.44 -18.54
N SER A 88 7.78 -4.32 -17.21
CA SER A 88 6.58 -4.40 -16.38
C SER A 88 5.76 -3.11 -16.42
N THR A 89 4.43 -3.26 -16.37
CA THR A 89 3.46 -2.15 -16.32
C THR A 89 3.25 -1.59 -14.90
N ARG A 90 3.84 -2.24 -13.89
CA ARG A 90 3.72 -1.91 -12.47
C ARG A 90 4.94 -2.37 -11.68
N ASP A 91 5.05 -1.89 -10.46
CA ASP A 91 6.12 -2.27 -9.55
C ASP A 91 5.71 -3.48 -8.70
N SER A 92 6.68 -4.37 -8.45
CA SER A 92 6.50 -5.51 -7.56
C SER A 92 7.04 -5.19 -6.17
N LEU A 93 6.43 -5.80 -5.14
CA LEU A 93 6.87 -5.70 -3.76
C LEU A 93 7.74 -6.90 -3.40
N LEU A 94 8.94 -6.63 -2.89
CA LEU A 94 9.80 -7.60 -2.25
C LEU A 94 9.51 -7.58 -0.74
N LEU A 95 8.96 -8.68 -0.24
CA LEU A 95 8.61 -8.89 1.16
C LEU A 95 9.55 -9.89 1.80
N SER A 96 10.00 -9.59 3.01
CA SER A 96 10.72 -10.53 3.85
C SER A 96 9.92 -10.88 5.09
N PHE A 97 10.06 -12.14 5.53
CA PHE A 97 9.43 -12.68 6.73
C PHE A 97 10.51 -13.34 7.60
N ARG A 98 10.12 -13.79 8.78
CA ARG A 98 10.99 -14.57 9.66
C ARG A 98 11.54 -15.81 8.97
N ASP A 99 12.67 -16.30 9.47
CA ASP A 99 13.34 -17.52 8.99
C ASP A 99 13.81 -17.42 7.52
N ALA A 100 14.32 -16.25 7.12
CA ALA A 100 14.86 -15.98 5.78
C ALA A 100 13.88 -16.24 4.62
N LYS A 101 12.58 -16.16 4.87
CA LYS A 101 11.55 -16.28 3.83
C LYS A 101 11.42 -14.97 3.07
N LEU A 102 11.46 -15.06 1.74
CA LEU A 102 11.29 -13.93 0.84
C LEU A 102 10.16 -14.22 -0.16
N SER A 103 9.41 -13.20 -0.51
CA SER A 103 8.35 -13.27 -1.51
C SER A 103 8.40 -12.02 -2.39
N ILE A 104 8.21 -12.21 -3.69
CA ILE A 104 8.02 -11.11 -4.65
C ILE A 104 6.57 -11.20 -5.09
N VAL A 105 5.81 -10.14 -4.86
CA VAL A 105 4.38 -10.07 -5.19
C VAL A 105 4.10 -8.89 -6.10
N GLU A 106 3.18 -9.07 -7.01
CA GLU A 106 2.70 -8.03 -7.92
C GLU A 106 1.18 -7.92 -7.79
N TYR A 107 0.64 -6.73 -7.99
CA TYR A 107 -0.80 -6.55 -8.04
C TYR A 107 -1.37 -7.20 -9.29
N ASP A 108 -2.42 -8.01 -9.14
CA ASP A 108 -3.16 -8.57 -10.27
C ASP A 108 -4.44 -7.75 -10.54
N LEU A 109 -4.68 -7.42 -11.82
CA LEU A 109 -5.82 -6.62 -12.26
C LEU A 109 -7.09 -7.47 -12.40
N ASP A 110 -6.94 -8.74 -12.79
CA ASP A 110 -8.09 -9.57 -13.20
C ASP A 110 -8.85 -10.15 -11.99
N THR A 111 -8.17 -10.26 -10.84
CA THR A 111 -8.70 -10.92 -9.65
C THR A 111 -9.43 -9.97 -8.69
N ASN A 112 -9.46 -8.65 -8.97
CA ASN A 112 -9.98 -7.65 -8.02
C ASN A 112 -11.00 -6.67 -8.64
N SER A 113 -11.77 -7.13 -9.62
CA SER A 113 -12.93 -6.43 -10.23
C SER A 113 -14.22 -6.62 -9.44
#